data_AF-A0A1B6DID7-F1
#
_entry.id   AF-A0A1B6DID7-F1
#
_cell.length_a   1.000
_cell.length_b   1.000
_cell.length_c   1.000
_cell.angle_alpha   90.00
_cell.angle_beta   90.00
_cell.angle_gamma   90.00
#
_symmetry.space_group_name_H-M   'P 1'
#
loop_
_entity.id
_entity.type
_entity.pdbx_description
1 polymer ?
#
loop_
_entity_poly.entity_id
_entity_poly.type
_entity_poly.pdbx_seq_one_letter_code
_entity_poly.pdbx_strand_id
1 'polypeptide(L)'
;MLGPYTANMNDAEIMKVILNDPHGLIKLLKKDDIILVDRGFRDVIVHLEELGFKVLTPALKGKRNQLTTSESNESRFVTKTRWVFEEVHGIIKQKFRLLDHKLDNKLLPKTRVFCRIACFLHNEFGARLDCVLDLSEKIIATMNSKKDQDNTLASEVESNHWARRKVPFAIITSD
;
A
#
# COMPACT_ATOMS: atom_id res chain seq x y z
N MET A 1 -16.54 8.15 -8.58
CA MET A 1 -16.01 9.07 -7.55
C MET A 1 -16.65 10.43 -7.82
N LEU A 2 -17.63 10.88 -7.01
CA LEU A 2 -18.20 12.22 -7.12
C LEU A 2 -17.60 13.07 -6.00
N GLY A 3 -16.40 13.57 -6.26
CA GLY A 3 -15.88 14.81 -5.69
C GLY A 3 -15.60 15.77 -6.84
N PRO A 4 -15.30 17.06 -6.59
CA PRO A 4 -15.01 18.04 -7.64
C PRO A 4 -13.64 17.80 -8.32
N TYR A 5 -13.27 16.54 -8.52
CA TYR A 5 -11.95 16.14 -9.00
C TYR A 5 -12.04 15.91 -10.50
N THR A 6 -11.24 16.68 -11.23
CA THR A 6 -11.13 16.50 -12.68
C THR A 6 -10.43 15.18 -12.99
N ALA A 7 -10.67 14.60 -14.16
CA ALA A 7 -10.06 13.32 -14.55
C ALA A 7 -8.52 13.33 -14.56
N ASN A 8 -7.90 14.52 -14.56
CA ASN A 8 -6.45 14.70 -14.56
C ASN A 8 -5.86 14.71 -13.14
N MET A 9 -6.69 14.80 -12.10
CA MET A 9 -6.22 14.78 -10.72
C MET A 9 -5.91 13.36 -10.30
N ASN A 10 -4.66 13.12 -9.91
CA ASN A 10 -4.26 11.80 -9.41
C ASN A 10 -4.67 11.62 -7.94
N ASP A 11 -4.65 10.37 -7.46
CA ASP A 11 -5.07 10.05 -6.09
C ASP A 11 -4.25 10.81 -5.01
N ALA A 12 -2.98 11.11 -5.27
CA ALA A 12 -2.12 11.86 -4.35
C ALA A 12 -2.57 13.33 -4.22
N GLU A 13 -2.97 13.95 -5.32
CA GLU A 13 -3.52 15.32 -5.35
C GLU A 13 -4.88 15.38 -4.67
N ILE A 14 -5.74 14.39 -4.94
CA ILE A 14 -7.04 14.26 -4.28
C ILE A 14 -6.85 14.12 -2.76
N MET A 15 -5.87 13.33 -2.31
CA MET A 15 -5.56 13.18 -0.89
C MET A 15 -5.19 14.51 -0.22
N LYS A 16 -4.37 15.36 -0.88
CA LYS A 16 -4.05 16.71 -0.38
C LYS A 16 -5.31 17.54 -0.18
N VAL A 17 -6.22 17.54 -1.15
CA VAL A 17 -7.48 18.29 -1.05
C VAL A 17 -8.33 17.79 0.11
N ILE A 18 -8.44 16.46 0.27
CA ILE A 18 -9.23 15.85 1.36
C ILE A 18 -8.64 16.18 2.75
N LEU A 19 -7.32 16.24 2.88
CA LEU A 19 -6.65 16.52 4.16
C LEU A 19 -6.61 18.01 4.51
N ASN A 20 -6.62 18.89 3.49
CA ASN A 20 -6.69 20.33 3.71
C ASN A 20 -8.09 20.81 4.13
N ASP A 21 -9.13 19.98 4.01
CA ASP A 21 -10.45 20.28 4.57
C ASP A 21 -10.41 20.16 6.10
N PRO A 22 -10.52 21.28 6.85
CA PRO A 22 -10.45 21.25 8.31
C PRO A 22 -11.65 20.52 8.94
N HIS A 23 -12.74 20.30 8.20
CA HIS A 23 -13.88 19.52 8.64
C HIS A 23 -13.87 18.07 8.13
N GLY A 24 -12.87 17.71 7.33
CA GLY A 24 -12.74 16.44 6.63
C GLY A 24 -11.99 15.36 7.42
N LEU A 25 -11.23 14.55 6.68
CA LEU A 25 -10.55 13.37 7.21
C LEU A 25 -9.50 13.72 8.29
N ILE A 26 -8.93 14.92 8.22
CA ILE A 26 -7.87 15.38 9.14
C ILE A 26 -8.31 15.33 10.61
N LYS A 27 -9.61 15.46 10.91
CA LYS A 27 -10.16 15.35 12.27
C LYS A 27 -10.08 13.95 12.87
N LEU A 28 -9.91 12.92 12.04
CA LEU A 28 -9.77 11.54 12.48
C LEU A 28 -8.32 11.16 12.74
N LEU A 29 -7.38 11.98 12.29
CA LEU A 29 -5.94 11.76 12.39
C LEU A 29 -5.35 12.55 13.55
N LYS A 30 -4.31 12.01 14.16
CA LYS A 30 -3.54 12.63 15.24
C LYS A 30 -2.08 12.77 14.82
N LYS A 31 -1.41 13.78 15.38
CA LYS A 31 0.03 13.92 15.24
C LYS A 31 0.72 12.60 15.64
N ASP A 32 1.78 12.24 14.91
CA ASP A 32 2.54 10.99 15.05
C ASP A 32 1.83 9.70 14.61
N ASP A 33 0.61 9.79 14.08
CA ASP A 33 -0.04 8.64 13.42
C ASP A 33 0.82 8.12 12.27
N ILE A 34 0.81 6.80 12.11
CA ILE A 34 1.52 6.11 11.02
C ILE A 34 0.56 5.97 9.83
N ILE A 35 0.91 6.60 8.71
CA ILE A 35 0.14 6.55 7.47
C ILE A 35 0.87 5.64 6.48
N LEU A 36 0.23 4.52 6.15
CA LEU A 36 0.69 3.58 5.13
C LEU A 36 0.09 3.96 3.79
N VAL A 37 0.94 4.25 2.80
CA VAL A 37 0.51 4.58 1.44
C VAL A 37 1.15 3.69 0.39
N ASP A 38 0.47 3.51 -0.73
CA ASP A 38 1.05 2.86 -1.91
C ASP A 38 2.00 3.82 -2.65
N ARG A 39 2.85 3.26 -3.51
CA ARG A 39 3.84 4.00 -4.32
C ARG A 39 3.23 5.09 -5.21
N GLY A 40 1.94 4.99 -5.55
CA GLY A 40 1.20 6.02 -6.27
C GLY A 40 1.05 7.35 -5.51
N PHE A 41 1.20 7.32 -4.18
CA PHE A 41 1.07 8.49 -3.30
C PHE A 41 2.42 9.17 -2.98
N ARG A 42 3.48 8.84 -3.73
CA ARG A 42 4.82 9.43 -3.50
C ARG A 42 4.82 10.96 -3.47
N ASP A 43 3.97 11.59 -4.28
CA ASP A 43 3.94 13.04 -4.47
C ASP A 43 3.23 13.79 -3.31
N VAL A 44 2.62 13.05 -2.37
CA VAL A 44 1.97 13.59 -1.16
C VAL A 44 2.73 13.28 0.13
N ILE A 45 3.81 12.48 0.09
CA ILE A 45 4.59 12.10 1.28
C ILE A 45 5.05 13.33 2.07
N VAL A 46 5.71 14.28 1.39
CA VAL A 46 6.24 15.50 2.04
C VAL A 46 5.14 16.28 2.77
N HIS A 47 3.96 16.38 2.13
CA HIS A 47 2.82 17.07 2.73
C HIS A 47 2.28 16.36 3.98
N LEU A 48 2.25 15.02 3.99
CA LEU A 48 1.85 14.24 5.16
C LEU A 48 2.86 14.38 6.32
N GLU A 49 4.14 14.43 6.00
CA GLU A 49 5.21 14.64 7.00
C GLU A 49 5.14 16.06 7.59
N GLU A 50 4.86 17.08 6.77
CA GLU A 50 4.62 18.47 7.22
C GLU A 50 3.42 18.58 8.17
N LEU A 51 2.38 17.76 7.96
CA LEU A 51 1.24 17.64 8.87
C LEU A 51 1.58 16.89 10.16
N GLY A 52 2.79 16.36 10.29
CA GLY A 52 3.29 15.70 11.49
C GLY A 52 2.99 14.20 11.56
N PHE A 53 2.74 13.56 10.43
CA PHE A 53 2.52 12.10 10.35
C PHE A 53 3.80 11.36 10.01
N LYS A 54 3.86 10.08 10.40
CA LYS A 54 4.93 9.16 9.99
C LYS A 54 4.46 8.40 8.75
N VAL A 55 5.08 8.64 7.60
CA VAL A 55 4.64 8.05 6.34
C VAL A 55 5.48 6.81 6.02
N LEU A 56 4.79 5.71 5.73
CA LEU A 56 5.41 4.46 5.30
C LEU A 56 4.96 4.12 3.89
N THR A 57 5.90 4.03 2.96
CA THR A 57 5.67 3.66 1.55
C THR A 57 6.68 2.60 1.12
N PRO A 58 6.32 1.68 0.20
CA PRO A 58 7.32 0.86 -0.45
C PRO A 58 8.35 1.72 -1.18
N ALA A 59 9.61 1.29 -1.15
CA ALA A 59 10.73 2.03 -1.72
C ALA A 59 10.66 2.11 -3.26
N LEU A 60 11.24 3.18 -3.80
CA LEU A 60 11.35 3.41 -5.23
C LEU A 60 12.80 3.21 -5.69
N LYS A 61 13.01 2.39 -6.72
CA LYS A 61 14.35 2.16 -7.28
C LYS A 61 14.96 3.42 -7.92
N GLY A 62 14.12 4.35 -8.37
CA GLY A 62 14.57 5.55 -9.10
C GLY A 62 15.31 5.16 -10.37
N LYS A 63 16.49 5.75 -10.59
CA LYS A 63 17.38 5.43 -11.73
C LYS A 63 18.20 4.15 -11.55
N ARG A 64 18.15 3.51 -10.37
CA ARG A 64 18.90 2.28 -10.08
C ARG A 64 18.19 1.08 -10.70
N ASN A 65 18.98 0.05 -11.03
CA ASN A 65 18.45 -1.19 -11.58
C ASN A 65 17.67 -2.00 -10.54
N GLN A 66 18.10 -1.93 -9.26
CA GLN A 66 17.51 -2.67 -8.14
C GLN A 66 17.46 -1.80 -6.87
N LEU A 67 16.60 -2.20 -5.92
CA LEU A 67 16.57 -1.66 -4.56
C LEU A 67 17.69 -2.31 -3.74
N THR A 68 18.16 -1.61 -2.71
CA THR A 68 19.03 -2.22 -1.71
C THR A 68 18.29 -3.31 -0.94
N THR A 69 19.03 -4.19 -0.26
CA THR A 69 18.44 -5.23 0.60
C THR A 69 17.58 -4.60 1.70
N SER A 70 18.10 -3.56 2.37
CA SER A 70 17.38 -2.83 3.42
C SER A 70 16.07 -2.21 2.91
N GLU A 71 16.12 -1.47 1.79
CA GLU A 71 14.91 -0.88 1.18
C GLU A 71 13.89 -1.96 0.77
N SER A 72 14.37 -3.09 0.26
CA SER A 72 13.52 -4.21 -0.13
C SER A 72 12.85 -4.86 1.08
N ASN A 73 13.57 -5.00 2.19
CA ASN A 73 13.04 -5.54 3.43
C ASN A 73 12.00 -4.61 4.05
N GLU A 74 12.28 -3.30 4.15
CA GLU A 74 11.30 -2.30 4.61
C GLU A 74 10.03 -2.30 3.74
N SER A 75 10.20 -2.36 2.42
CA SER A 75 9.07 -2.45 1.49
C SER A 75 8.19 -3.69 1.70
N ARG A 76 8.79 -4.82 2.11
CA ARG A 76 8.05 -6.05 2.43
C ARG A 76 7.21 -5.88 3.70
N PHE A 77 7.72 -5.21 4.73
CA PHE A 77 6.96 -4.88 5.93
C PHE A 77 5.74 -4.01 5.58
N VAL A 78 5.96 -2.91 4.87
CA VAL A 78 4.87 -2.02 4.43
C VAL A 78 3.81 -2.79 3.63
N THR A 79 4.24 -3.63 2.70
CA THR A 79 3.33 -4.42 1.85
C THR A 79 2.55 -5.47 2.64
N LYS A 80 3.19 -6.15 3.60
CA LYS A 80 2.54 -7.15 4.44
C LYS A 80 1.52 -6.53 5.39
N THR A 81 1.84 -5.39 5.98
CA THR A 81 0.89 -4.65 6.81
C THR A 81 -0.29 -4.16 5.98
N ARG A 82 -0.06 -3.63 4.78
CA ARG A 82 -1.13 -3.21 3.86
C ARG A 82 -2.09 -4.35 3.51
N TRP A 83 -1.58 -5.55 3.28
CA TRP A 83 -2.40 -6.72 2.95
C TRP A 83 -3.49 -6.99 4.01
N VAL A 84 -3.18 -6.81 5.31
CA VAL A 84 -4.16 -6.98 6.39
C VAL A 84 -5.34 -6.01 6.23
N PHE A 85 -5.06 -4.73 5.97
CA PHE A 85 -6.10 -3.72 5.75
C PHE A 85 -6.93 -4.02 4.50
N GLU A 86 -6.28 -4.43 3.42
CA GLU A 86 -6.94 -4.78 2.16
C GLU A 86 -7.85 -6.00 2.31
N GLU A 87 -7.43 -6.99 3.09
CA GLU A 87 -8.23 -8.17 3.37
C GLU A 87 -9.50 -7.80 4.15
N VAL A 88 -9.39 -6.98 5.20
CA VAL A 88 -10.59 -6.47 5.92
C VAL A 88 -11.51 -5.70 4.99
N HIS A 89 -10.97 -4.80 4.18
CA HIS A 89 -11.77 -4.08 3.18
C HIS A 89 -12.43 -5.02 2.16
N GLY A 90 -11.73 -6.06 1.74
CA GLY A 90 -12.24 -7.11 0.87
C GLY A 90 -13.42 -7.85 1.50
N ILE A 91 -13.28 -8.26 2.78
CA ILE A 91 -14.36 -8.93 3.53
C ILE A 91 -15.59 -8.03 3.64
N ILE A 92 -15.39 -6.74 3.97
CA ILE A 92 -16.51 -5.79 4.08
C ILE A 92 -17.23 -5.66 2.73
N LYS A 93 -16.50 -5.50 1.61
CA LYS A 93 -17.11 -5.41 0.27
C LYS A 93 -17.86 -6.69 -0.10
N GLN A 94 -17.26 -7.86 0.14
CA GLN A 94 -17.88 -9.15 -0.20
C GLN A 94 -19.15 -9.42 0.60
N LYS A 95 -19.14 -9.13 1.91
CA LYS A 95 -20.29 -9.39 2.81
C LYS A 95 -21.39 -8.35 2.65
N PHE A 96 -21.02 -7.08 2.50
CA PHE A 96 -21.96 -5.97 2.40
C PHE A 96 -21.99 -5.44 0.96
N ARG A 97 -22.66 -6.17 0.06
CA ARG A 97 -22.77 -5.84 -1.37
C ARG A 97 -23.27 -4.42 -1.66
N LEU A 98 -24.00 -3.81 -0.72
CA LEU A 98 -24.41 -2.40 -0.80
C LEU A 98 -23.20 -1.45 -0.92
N LEU A 99 -22.08 -1.79 -0.29
CA LEU A 99 -20.83 -1.02 -0.30
C LEU A 99 -19.88 -1.46 -1.43
N ASP A 100 -20.29 -2.44 -2.23
CA ASP A 100 -19.48 -2.99 -3.32
C ASP A 100 -19.90 -2.43 -4.69
N HIS A 101 -18.91 -2.16 -5.53
CA HIS A 101 -18.99 -1.68 -6.92
C HIS A 101 -19.84 -0.43 -7.24
N LYS A 102 -21.15 -0.43 -6.97
CA LYS A 102 -22.09 0.62 -7.42
C LYS A 102 -23.09 0.96 -6.31
N LEU A 103 -22.93 2.16 -5.76
CA LEU A 103 -23.92 2.77 -4.86
C LEU A 103 -24.78 3.76 -5.67
N ASP A 104 -26.10 3.72 -5.50
CA ASP A 104 -26.99 4.74 -6.05
C ASP A 104 -26.63 6.12 -5.47
N ASN A 105 -26.56 7.14 -6.33
CA ASN A 105 -26.27 8.52 -5.93
C ASN A 105 -27.24 9.03 -4.86
N LYS A 106 -28.50 8.56 -4.84
CA LYS A 106 -29.49 8.89 -3.81
C LYS A 106 -29.08 8.43 -2.41
N LEU A 107 -28.23 7.41 -2.33
CA LEU A 107 -27.75 6.82 -1.09
C LEU A 107 -26.46 7.47 -0.58
N LEU A 108 -25.82 8.33 -1.36
CA LEU A 108 -24.56 9.01 -0.99
C LEU A 108 -24.62 9.75 0.36
N PRO A 109 -25.69 10.51 0.70
CA PRO A 109 -25.77 11.17 2.00
C PRO A 109 -25.75 10.18 3.18
N LYS A 110 -26.17 8.93 2.94
CA LYS A 110 -26.26 7.86 3.94
C LYS A 110 -25.06 6.91 3.92
N THR A 111 -24.15 7.01 2.96
CA THR A 111 -22.99 6.10 2.83
C THR A 111 -22.17 6.03 4.11
N ARG A 112 -21.96 7.16 4.79
CA ARG A 112 -21.26 7.20 6.08
C ARG A 112 -21.94 6.29 7.12
N VAL A 113 -23.26 6.33 7.20
CA VAL A 113 -24.04 5.52 8.14
C VAL A 113 -23.96 4.05 7.76
N PHE A 114 -24.09 3.72 6.46
CA PHE A 114 -23.97 2.35 5.98
C PHE A 114 -22.59 1.74 6.26
N CYS A 115 -21.51 2.48 6.00
CA CYS A 115 -20.16 2.02 6.35
C CYS A 115 -20.02 1.78 7.86
N ARG A 116 -20.52 2.67 8.71
CA ARG A 116 -20.45 2.48 10.18
C ARG A 116 -21.21 1.24 10.63
N ILE A 117 -22.41 1.00 10.10
CA ILE A 117 -23.21 -0.19 10.43
C ILE A 117 -22.50 -1.47 9.93
N ALA A 118 -22.00 -1.48 8.69
CA ALA A 118 -21.28 -2.62 8.14
C ALA A 118 -20.02 -2.95 8.95
N CYS A 119 -19.21 -1.94 9.29
CA CYS A 119 -18.04 -2.13 10.14
C CYS A 119 -18.40 -2.61 11.55
N PHE A 120 -19.48 -2.08 12.15
CA PHE A 120 -19.97 -2.53 13.46
C PHE A 120 -20.37 -4.02 13.42
N LEU A 121 -21.20 -4.41 12.45
CA LEU A 121 -21.62 -5.80 12.28
C LEU A 121 -20.45 -6.74 11.98
N HIS A 122 -19.47 -6.27 11.19
CA HIS A 122 -18.27 -7.06 10.92
C HIS A 122 -17.40 -7.24 12.18
N ASN A 123 -17.23 -6.19 12.98
CA ASN A 123 -16.43 -6.24 14.20
C ASN A 123 -17.06 -7.13 15.28
N GLU A 124 -18.40 -7.18 15.33
CA GLU A 124 -19.15 -7.94 16.33
C GLU A 124 -19.34 -9.41 15.93
N PHE A 125 -19.71 -9.67 14.67
CA PHE A 125 -20.12 -11.01 14.20
C PHE A 125 -19.23 -11.59 13.11
N GLY A 126 -18.29 -10.82 12.56
CA GLY A 126 -17.39 -11.28 11.52
C GLY A 126 -16.25 -12.13 12.06
N ALA A 127 -15.79 -13.10 11.25
CA ALA A 127 -14.52 -13.75 11.47
C ALA A 127 -13.40 -12.69 11.44
N ARG A 128 -12.63 -12.61 12.53
CA ARG A 128 -11.45 -11.74 12.59
C ARG A 128 -10.30 -12.40 11.83
N LEU A 129 -9.34 -11.59 11.39
CA LEU A 129 -8.11 -12.14 10.78
C LEU A 129 -7.26 -12.93 11.79
N ASP A 130 -7.60 -12.83 13.08
CA ASP A 130 -6.99 -13.53 14.21
C ASP A 130 -7.23 -15.06 14.20
N CYS A 131 -8.04 -15.58 13.27
CA CYS A 131 -8.28 -17.02 13.13
C CYS A 131 -7.01 -17.86 12.82
N VAL A 132 -5.86 -17.21 12.55
CA VAL A 132 -4.59 -17.86 12.21
C VAL A 132 -3.41 -17.26 13.00
N LEU A 133 -3.58 -17.07 14.31
CA LEU A 133 -2.56 -16.51 15.22
C LEU A 133 -1.19 -17.20 15.08
N ASP A 134 -1.15 -18.54 15.16
CA ASP A 134 0.10 -19.30 15.09
C ASP A 134 0.92 -19.06 13.81
N LEU A 135 0.24 -18.95 12.65
CA LEU A 135 0.92 -18.72 11.38
C LEU A 135 1.38 -17.27 11.27
N SER A 136 0.57 -16.34 11.76
CA SER A 136 0.86 -14.90 11.72
C SER A 136 2.07 -14.58 12.59
N GLU A 137 2.14 -15.13 13.81
CA GLU A 137 3.29 -14.99 14.69
C GLU A 137 4.56 -15.58 14.08
N LYS A 138 4.48 -16.78 13.50
CA LYS A 138 5.61 -17.41 12.78
C LYS A 138 6.09 -16.56 11.61
N ILE A 139 5.17 -15.98 10.83
CA ILE A 139 5.51 -15.08 9.72
C ILE A 139 6.19 -13.83 10.25
N ILE A 140 5.65 -13.17 11.28
CA ILE A 140 6.23 -11.97 11.88
C ILE A 140 7.63 -12.27 12.44
N ALA A 141 7.78 -13.36 13.18
CA ALA A 141 9.07 -13.80 13.71
C ALA A 141 10.10 -14.06 12.60
N THR A 142 9.67 -14.71 11.50
CA THR A 142 10.53 -14.95 10.33
C THR A 142 10.90 -13.66 9.60
N MET A 143 9.98 -12.71 9.49
CA MET A 143 10.27 -11.41 8.88
C MET A 143 11.24 -10.61 9.73
N ASN A 144 11.07 -10.62 11.05
CA ASN A 144 11.97 -9.95 11.98
C ASN A 144 13.37 -10.57 11.99
N SER A 145 13.49 -11.91 11.98
CA SER A 145 14.80 -12.57 11.97
C SER A 145 15.60 -12.32 10.68
N LYS A 146 14.91 -12.02 9.57
CA LYS A 146 15.51 -11.74 8.26
C LYS A 146 15.65 -10.24 7.96
N LYS A 147 15.21 -9.36 8.87
CA LYS A 147 15.14 -7.91 8.63
C LYS A 147 16.51 -7.34 8.23
N ASP A 148 17.55 -7.74 8.96
CA ASP A 148 18.91 -7.23 8.79
C ASP A 148 19.82 -8.22 8.05
N GLN A 149 19.24 -9.25 7.42
CA GLN A 149 19.99 -10.23 6.64
C GLN A 149 20.27 -9.70 5.23
N ASP A 150 21.54 -9.71 4.84
CA ASP A 150 21.96 -9.35 3.50
C ASP A 150 21.55 -10.37 2.44
N ASN A 151 21.30 -9.88 1.23
CA ASN A 151 20.95 -10.72 0.08
C ASN A 151 22.21 -11.27 -0.59
N THR A 152 22.72 -12.39 -0.08
CA THR A 152 23.92 -13.06 -0.60
C THR A 152 23.80 -13.43 -2.09
N LEU A 153 22.60 -13.80 -2.54
CA LEU A 153 22.36 -14.12 -3.95
C LEU A 153 22.50 -12.88 -4.85
N ALA A 154 22.05 -11.70 -4.40
CA ALA A 154 22.26 -10.47 -5.16
C ALA A 154 23.75 -10.16 -5.32
N SER A 155 24.53 -10.32 -4.25
CA SER A 155 25.99 -10.15 -4.29
C SER A 155 26.66 -11.12 -5.27
N GLU A 156 26.19 -12.36 -5.33
CA GLU A 156 26.70 -13.38 -6.25
C GLU A 156 26.34 -13.07 -7.72
N VAL A 157 25.11 -12.62 -7.98
CA VAL A 157 24.66 -12.20 -9.31
C VAL A 157 25.47 -11.00 -9.83
N GLU A 158 25.76 -10.04 -8.96
CA GLU A 158 26.58 -8.87 -9.30
C GLU A 158 28.03 -9.27 -9.59
N SER A 159 28.62 -10.09 -8.71
CA SER A 159 30.01 -10.56 -8.83
C SER A 159 30.23 -11.38 -10.09
N ASN A 160 29.29 -12.26 -10.43
CA ASN A 160 29.39 -13.11 -11.62
C ASN A 160 28.76 -12.50 -12.87
N HIS A 161 28.25 -11.26 -12.79
CA HIS A 161 27.59 -10.55 -13.88
C HIS A 161 26.46 -11.33 -14.57
N TRP A 162 25.76 -12.20 -13.84
CA TRP A 162 24.72 -13.08 -14.39
C TRP A 162 23.52 -12.34 -14.99
N ALA A 163 23.30 -11.09 -14.58
CA ALA A 163 22.28 -10.22 -15.17
C ALA A 163 22.61 -9.75 -16.60
N ARG A 164 23.85 -9.91 -17.08
CA ARG A 164 24.24 -9.52 -18.45
C ARG A 164 23.82 -10.61 -19.44
N ARG A 165 22.79 -10.34 -20.23
CA ARG A 165 22.51 -11.11 -21.44
C ARG A 165 23.49 -10.68 -22.54
N LYS A 166 24.40 -11.58 -22.93
CA LYS A 166 25.15 -11.40 -24.19
C LYS A 166 24.18 -11.66 -25.34
N VAL A 167 23.83 -10.62 -26.08
CA VAL A 167 23.13 -10.76 -27.36
C VAL A 167 24.21 -11.00 -28.41
N PRO A 168 24.33 -12.19 -29.02
CA PRO A 168 25.27 -12.39 -30.11
C PRO A 168 24.72 -11.66 -31.33
N PHE A 169 25.29 -10.50 -31.64
CA PHE A 169 25.03 -9.85 -32.92
C PHE A 169 25.82 -10.62 -33.98
N ALA A 170 25.11 -11.34 -34.85
CA ALA A 170 25.69 -11.90 -36.06
C ALA A 170 25.58 -10.85 -37.17
N ILE A 171 26.70 -10.56 -37.82
CA ILE A 171 26.70 -9.75 -39.04
C ILE A 171 26.14 -10.65 -40.15
N ILE A 172 24.95 -10.32 -40.64
CA ILE A 172 24.38 -10.97 -41.81
C ILE A 172 25.01 -10.28 -43.03
N THR A 173 25.97 -10.94 -43.67
CA THR A 173 26.46 -10.53 -44.99
C THR A 173 25.57 -11.16 -46.05
N SER A 174 25.14 -10.37 -47.03
CA SER A 174 24.46 -10.86 -48.23
C SER A 174 25.52 -11.29 -49.25
N ASP A 175 25.54 -12.59 -49.59
CA ASP A 175 26.22 -13.08 -50.80
C ASP A 175 25.42 -12.72 -52.06
#